data_AF-A0A8T2E392-F1
#
_entry.id   AF-A0A8T2E392-F1
#
_cell.length_a   1.000
_cell.length_b   1.000
_cell.length_c   1.000
_cell.angle_alpha   90.00
_cell.angle_beta   90.00
_cell.angle_gamma   90.00
#
_symmetry.space_group_name_H-M   'P 1'
#
loop_
_entity.id
_entity.type
_entity.pdbx_description
1 polymer ?
#
loop_
_entity_poly.entity_id
_entity_poly.type
_entity_poly.pdbx_seq_one_letter_code
_entity_poly.pdbx_strand_id
1 'polypeptide(L)' 'MGLIRSSFSFITGTVCGIYIAQTYNVPNIKKLGHCAVSMAKQVEEKYRKPKSRDDV' A
#
# COMPACT_ATOMS: atom_id res chain seq x y z
N MET A 1 2.60 -8.26 38.25
CA MET A 1 3.24 -7.31 37.30
C MET A 1 2.68 -7.58 35.91
N GLY A 2 1.72 -6.76 35.49
CA GLY A 2 0.75 -7.12 34.46
C GLY A 2 1.20 -6.88 33.02
N LEU A 3 0.59 -7.65 32.12
CA LEU A 3 0.65 -7.62 30.66
C LEU A 3 0.77 -6.20 30.06
N ILE A 4 0.05 -5.25 30.66
CA ILE A 4 -0.04 -3.84 30.25
C ILE A 4 1.32 -3.13 30.30
N ARG A 5 2.19 -3.46 31.27
CA ARG A 5 3.54 -2.86 31.36
C ARG A 5 4.49 -3.38 30.27
N SER A 6 4.30 -4.60 29.79
CA SER A 6 5.13 -5.21 28.75
C SER A 6 4.70 -4.75 27.35
N SER A 7 3.39 -4.65 27.09
CA SER A 7 2.85 -4.22 25.81
C SER A 7 2.87 -2.70 25.59
N PHE A 8 3.15 -1.91 26.63
CA PHE A 8 3.15 -0.44 26.54
C PHE A 8 4.14 0.08 25.50
N SER A 9 5.33 -0.51 25.40
CA SER A 9 6.33 -0.14 24.38
C SER A 9 5.84 -0.42 22.97
N PHE A 10 5.08 -1.50 22.78
CA PHE A 10 4.50 -1.84 21.48
C PHE A 10 3.38 -0.85 21.10
N ILE A 11 2.45 -0.59 22.02
CA ILE A 11 1.34 0.36 21.78
C ILE A 11 1.89 1.77 21.56
N THR A 12 2.85 2.21 22.37
CA THR A 12 3.48 3.54 22.22
C THR A 12 4.25 3.64 20.90
N GLY A 13 4.98 2.58 20.51
CA GLY A 13 5.65 2.51 19.21
C GLY A 13 4.67 2.59 18.04
N THR A 14 3.55 1.87 18.12
CA THR A 14 2.50 1.91 17.10
C THR A 14 1.85 3.30 17.02
N VAL A 15 1.49 3.91 18.14
CA VAL A 15 0.88 5.24 18.17
C VAL A 15 1.84 6.32 17.66
N CYS A 16 3.11 6.30 18.08
CA CYS A 16 4.14 7.19 17.53
C CYS A 16 4.33 6.98 16.02
N GLY A 17 4.35 5.74 15.54
CA GLY A 17 4.46 5.44 14.12
C GLY A 17 3.29 5.99 13.31
N ILE A 18 2.05 5.82 13.81
CA ILE A 18 0.84 6.39 13.20
C ILE A 18 0.91 7.92 13.21
N TYR A 19 1.33 8.54 14.32
CA TYR A 19 1.45 9.99 14.44
C TYR A 19 2.46 10.57 13.45
N ILE A 20 3.61 9.91 13.29
CA ILE A 20 4.62 10.27 12.28
C ILE A 20 4.02 10.13 10.88
N ALA A 21 3.36 9.02 10.56
CA ALA A 21 2.72 8.82 9.26
C ALA A 21 1.62 9.83 8.93
N GLN A 22 0.96 10.40 9.94
CA GLN A 22 0.00 11.50 9.79
C GLN A 22 0.68 12.87 9.71
N THR A 23 1.82 13.06 10.40
CA THR A 23 2.59 14.32 10.46
C THR A 23 3.40 14.56 9.19
N TYR A 24 3.96 13.51 8.58
CA TYR A 24 4.33 13.61 7.18
C TYR A 24 3.03 13.76 6.41
N ASN A 25 2.87 14.87 5.69
CA ASN A 25 1.76 15.06 4.76
C ASN A 25 1.94 14.06 3.61
N VAL A 26 1.74 12.76 3.88
CA VAL A 26 1.90 11.68 2.92
C VAL A 26 0.82 11.95 1.88
N PRO A 27 1.19 12.38 0.67
CA PRO A 27 0.22 12.79 -0.32
C PRO A 27 -0.70 11.60 -0.58
N ASN A 28 -1.94 11.75 -0.14
CA ASN A 28 -3.06 10.83 -0.22
C ASN A 28 -2.69 9.44 -0.74
N ILE A 29 -2.40 8.49 0.16
CA ILE A 29 -2.11 7.08 -0.16
C ILE A 29 -3.12 6.46 -1.14
N LYS A 30 -4.35 6.97 -1.17
CA LYS A 30 -5.38 6.60 -2.15
C LYS A 30 -4.98 6.94 -3.59
N LYS A 31 -4.33 8.09 -3.79
CA LYS A 31 -3.82 8.56 -5.09
C LYS A 31 -2.59 7.75 -5.51
N LEU A 32 -1.72 7.39 -4.56
CA LEU A 32 -0.61 6.44 -4.79
C LEU A 32 -1.12 5.05 -5.17
N GLY A 33 -2.11 4.52 -4.46
CA GLY A 33 -2.73 3.23 -4.78
C GLY A 33 -3.43 3.24 -6.14
N HIS A 34 -4.17 4.30 -6.46
CA HIS A 34 -4.80 4.44 -7.79
C HIS A 34 -3.75 4.56 -8.90
N CYS A 35 -2.66 5.28 -8.67
CA CYS A 35 -1.55 5.39 -9.62
C CYS A 35 -0.87 4.02 -9.82
N ALA A 36 -0.60 3.28 -8.74
CA ALA A 36 -0.01 1.95 -8.78
C ALA A 36 -0.90 0.95 -9.54
N VAL A 37 -2.21 0.95 -9.30
CA VAL A 37 -3.16 0.11 -10.04
C VAL A 37 -3.21 0.50 -11.52
N SER A 38 -3.23 1.80 -11.83
CA SER A 38 -3.19 2.29 -13.21
C SER A 38 -1.90 1.88 -13.93
N MET A 39 -0.77 1.95 -13.25
CA MET A 39 0.54 1.58 -13.79
C MET A 39 0.64 0.06 -13.98
N ALA A 40 0.14 -0.73 -13.03
CA ALA A 40 0.04 -2.18 -13.14
C ALA A 40 -0.85 -2.59 -14.32
N LYS A 41 -1.98 -1.91 -14.53
CA LYS A 41 -2.87 -2.17 -15.66
C LYS A 41 -2.23 -1.82 -17.00
N GLN A 42 -1.49 -0.72 -17.08
CA GLN A 42 -0.71 -0.40 -18.29
C GLN A 42 0.40 -1.41 -18.58
N VAL A 43 1.08 -1.90 -17.54
CA VAL A 43 2.08 -2.97 -17.68
C VAL A 43 1.39 -4.26 -18.11
N GLU A 44 0.26 -4.61 -17.52
CA GLU A 44 -0.55 -5.77 -17.92
C GLU A 44 -0.96 -5.65 -19.39
N GLU A 45 -1.53 -4.53 -19.82
CA GLU A 45 -1.94 -4.33 -21.22
C GLU A 45 -0.75 -4.34 -22.20
N LYS A 46 0.40 -3.79 -21.79
CA LYS A 46 1.62 -3.78 -22.63
C LYS A 46 2.26 -5.17 -22.77
N TYR A 47 2.19 -6.00 -21.74
CA TYR A 47 2.78 -7.34 -21.72
C TYR A 47 1.77 -8.47 -21.95
N ARG A 48 0.47 -8.16 -22.03
CA ARG A 48 -0.56 -9.12 -22.42
C ARG A 48 -0.25 -9.56 -23.85
N LYS A 49 0.06 -10.85 -24.03
CA LYS A 49 0.21 -11.44 -25.36
C LYS A 49 -1.00 -11.05 -26.20
N PRO A 50 -0.82 -10.48 -27.41
CA PRO A 50 -1.94 -10.29 -28.31
C PRO A 50 -2.59 -11.66 -28.51
N LYS A 51 -3.91 -11.73 -28.32
CA LYS A 51 -4.66 -12.96 -28.59
C LYS A 51 -4.39 -13.30 -30.06
N SER A 52 -3.68 -14.39 -30.31
CA SER A 52 -3.45 -14.90 -31.66
C SER A 52 -4.81 -15.03 -32.34
N ARG A 53 -4.94 -14.42 -33.52
CA ARG A 53 -6.10 -14.58 -34.41
C ARG A 53 -6.01 -15.95 -35.09
N ASP A 54 -5.90 -17.01 -34.30
CA ASP A 54 -5.84 -18.40 -34.76
C ASP A 54 -7.02 -19.22 -34.23
N ASP A 55 -8.19 -18.57 -34.14
CA ASP A 55 -9.48 -19.23 -33.95
C ASP A 55 -10.54 -18.40 -34.69
N VAL A 56 -10.59 -18.53 -36.03
CA VAL A 56 -11.76 -18.65 -36.95
C VAL A 56 -11.28 -18.41 -38.39
#